data_AF-A0A401PXQ6-F1
#
_entry.id   AF-A0A401PXQ6-F1
#
_cell.length_a   1.000
_cell.length_b   1.000
_cell.length_c   1.000
_cell.angle_alpha   90.00
_cell.angle_beta   90.00
_cell.angle_gamma   90.00
#
_symmetry.space_group_name_H-M   'P 1'
#
loop_
_entity.id
_entity.type
_entity.pdbx_description
1 polymer ?
#
loop_
_entity_poly.entity_id
_entity_poly.type
_entity_poly.pdbx_seq_one_letter_code
_entity_poly.pdbx_strand_id
1 'polypeptide(L)'
;MVETIFNLLVGGQFDLEMNFIIQDMESIACMVELLDNCDVTCQAEVWSIFTAILKKSIRNLQACTDAGLIEHVLKRIDKVNNMIA
;
A
#
# COMPACT_ATOMS: atom_id res chain seq x y z
N MET A 1 2.06 10.24 -8.50
CA MET A 1 1.31 9.84 -7.29
C MET A 1 1.75 8.47 -6.82
N VAL A 2 1.63 7.43 -7.66
CA VAL A 2 2.11 6.06 -7.37
C VAL A 2 3.56 6.06 -6.87
N GLU A 3 4.48 6.65 -7.63
CA GLU A 3 5.89 6.75 -7.25
C GLU A 3 6.09 7.45 -5.90
N THR A 4 5.39 8.56 -5.64
CA THR A 4 5.47 9.31 -4.38
C THR A 4 5.05 8.46 -3.17
N ILE A 5 4.00 7.65 -3.32
CA ILE A 5 3.53 6.74 -2.27
C ILE A 5 4.61 5.70 -1.96
N PHE A 6 5.22 5.10 -2.98
CA PHE A 6 6.27 4.12 -2.75
C PHE A 6 7.55 4.74 -2.20
N ASN A 7 7.88 5.96 -2.62
CA ASN A 7 9.03 6.68 -2.08
C ASN A 7 8.88 6.93 -0.56
N LEU A 8 7.66 7.24 -0.12
CA LEU A 8 7.33 7.34 1.30
C LEU A 8 7.53 6.00 2.01
N LEU A 9 7.01 4.91 1.45
CA LEU A 9 7.10 3.57 2.04
C LEU A 9 8.56 3.13 2.28
N VAL A 10 9.44 3.41 1.33
CA VAL A 10 10.84 2.96 1.37
C VAL A 10 11.82 4.01 1.87
N GLY A 11 11.33 5.19 2.30
CA GLY A 11 12.16 6.27 2.81
C GLY A 11 13.18 6.82 1.80
N GLY A 12 12.84 6.86 0.51
CA GLY A 12 13.76 7.27 -0.56
C GLY A 12 13.19 7.04 -1.96
N GLN A 13 14.02 7.05 -3.01
CA GLN A 13 13.56 6.72 -4.36
C GLN A 13 13.21 5.23 -4.44
N PHE A 14 11.97 4.91 -4.77
CA PHE A 14 11.51 3.55 -4.97
C PHE A 14 12.12 2.94 -6.21
N ASP A 15 12.59 1.70 -6.06
CA ASP A 15 13.04 0.87 -7.16
C ASP A 15 12.75 -0.59 -6.83
N LEU A 16 12.11 -1.30 -7.77
CA LEU A 16 11.68 -2.68 -7.58
C LEU A 16 12.83 -3.66 -7.34
N GLU A 17 14.06 -3.30 -7.72
CA GLU A 17 15.25 -4.13 -7.57
C GLU A 17 16.13 -3.66 -6.41
N MET A 18 16.32 -2.34 -6.27
CA MET A 18 17.31 -1.75 -5.38
C MET A 18 16.71 -1.21 -4.08
N ASN A 19 15.50 -0.62 -4.12
CA ASN A 19 14.92 0.05 -2.96
C ASN A 19 13.40 -0.17 -2.87
N PHE A 20 13.03 -1.38 -2.43
CA PHE A 20 11.64 -1.83 -2.29
C PHE A 20 11.31 -2.28 -0.87
N ILE A 21 12.24 -2.14 0.08
CA ILE A 21 12.03 -2.53 1.47
C ILE A 21 11.31 -1.41 2.20
N ILE A 22 10.16 -1.73 2.79
CA ILE A 22 9.41 -0.78 3.60
C ILE A 22 10.26 -0.41 4.83
N GLN A 23 10.50 0.89 5.02
CA GLN A 23 11.33 1.41 6.11
C GLN A 23 10.52 1.78 7.34
N ASP A 24 9.26 2.19 7.15
CA ASP A 24 8.40 2.67 8.21
C ASP A 24 7.02 2.02 8.12
N MET A 25 6.54 1.45 9.22
CA MET A 25 5.21 0.85 9.30
C MET A 25 4.08 1.89 9.28
N GLU A 26 4.30 3.10 9.81
CA GLU A 26 3.29 4.17 9.80
C GLU A 26 2.98 4.62 8.37
N SER A 27 3.97 4.53 7.48
CA SER A 27 3.81 4.83 6.06
C SER A 27 2.81 3.92 5.35
N ILE A 28 2.57 2.69 5.85
CA ILE A 28 1.59 1.75 5.30
C ILE A 28 0.17 2.25 5.57
N ALA A 29 -0.11 2.71 6.79
CA ALA A 29 -1.40 3.31 7.12
C ALA A 29 -1.64 4.57 6.27
N CYS A 30 -0.62 5.42 6.13
CA CYS A 30 -0.66 6.60 5.27
C CYS A 30 -0.95 6.23 3.81
N MET A 31 -0.29 5.20 3.25
CA MET A 31 -0.59 4.70 1.89
C MET A 31 -2.08 4.35 1.76
N VAL A 32 -2.63 3.56 2.68
CA VAL A 32 -4.03 3.13 2.61
C VAL A 32 -5.01 4.32 2.72
N GLU A 33 -4.69 5.32 3.53
CA GLU A 33 -5.48 6.56 3.63
C GLU A 33 -5.39 7.44 2.37
N LEU A 34 -4.21 7.54 1.76
CA LEU A 34 -4.02 8.26 0.50
C LEU A 34 -4.81 7.60 -0.64
N LEU A 35 -4.86 6.26 -0.66
CA LEU A 35 -5.62 5.51 -1.65
C LEU A 35 -7.13 5.80 -1.62
N ASP A 36 -7.70 6.18 -0.48
CA ASP A 36 -9.11 6.57 -0.38
C ASP A 36 -9.45 7.80 -1.26
N ASN A 37 -8.45 8.60 -1.63
CA ASN A 37 -8.61 9.82 -2.43
C ASN A 37 -8.23 9.61 -3.91
N CYS A 38 -7.82 8.41 -4.29
CA CYS A 38 -7.37 8.08 -5.64
C CYS A 38 -8.52 7.51 -6.47
N ASP A 39 -8.50 7.71 -7.80
CA ASP A 39 -9.41 6.98 -8.69
C ASP A 39 -9.07 5.47 -8.74
N VAL A 40 -10.01 4.68 -9.27
CA VAL A 40 -9.91 3.21 -9.31
C VAL A 40 -8.68 2.73 -10.10
N THR A 41 -8.28 3.44 -11.15
CA THR A 41 -7.11 3.08 -11.96
C THR A 41 -5.85 3.23 -11.13
N CYS A 42 -5.70 4.35 -10.44
CA CYS A 42 -4.53 4.57 -9.58
C CYS A 42 -4.51 3.62 -8.39
N GLN A 43 -5.67 3.34 -7.77
CA GLN A 43 -5.74 2.34 -6.70
C GLN A 43 -5.27 0.96 -7.18
N ALA A 44 -5.74 0.51 -8.35
CA ALA A 44 -5.34 -0.77 -8.92
C ALA A 44 -3.82 -0.84 -9.21
N GLU A 45 -3.23 0.25 -9.70
CA GLU A 45 -1.80 0.33 -9.97
C GLU A 45 -0.96 0.23 -8.68
N VAL A 46 -1.31 1.01 -7.65
CA VAL A 46 -0.62 0.96 -6.36
C VAL A 46 -0.75 -0.42 -5.73
N TRP A 47 -1.95 -1.00 -5.69
CA TRP A 47 -2.14 -2.34 -5.13
C TRP A 47 -1.36 -3.42 -5.90
N SER A 48 -1.22 -3.27 -7.21
CA SER A 48 -0.45 -4.21 -8.05
C SER A 48 1.04 -4.17 -7.71
N ILE A 49 1.63 -2.98 -7.65
CA ILE A 49 3.04 -2.80 -7.30
C ILE A 49 3.29 -3.19 -5.84
N PHE A 50 2.39 -2.80 -4.93
CA PHE A 50 2.47 -3.14 -3.51
C PHE A 50 2.48 -4.66 -3.33
N THR A 51 1.56 -5.37 -3.99
CA THR A 51 1.52 -6.84 -4.00
C THR A 51 2.82 -7.45 -4.53
N ALA A 52 3.42 -6.86 -5.57
CA ALA A 52 4.69 -7.33 -6.12
C ALA A 52 5.83 -7.25 -5.10
N ILE A 53 5.97 -6.13 -4.37
CA ILE A 53 7.03 -5.97 -3.36
C ILE A 53 6.79 -6.80 -2.09
N LEU A 54 5.53 -7.10 -1.75
CA LEU A 54 5.21 -8.03 -0.67
C LEU A 54 5.62 -9.46 -1.03
N LYS A 55 5.32 -9.91 -2.25
CA LYS A 55 5.73 -11.23 -2.74
C LYS A 55 7.25 -11.40 -2.81
N LYS A 56 7.98 -10.31 -3.06
CA LYS A 56 9.45 -10.31 -3.16
C LYS A 56 10.15 -10.30 -1.80
N SER A 57 9.48 -9.92 -0.71
CA SER A 57 10.12 -9.69 0.60
C SER A 57 9.25 -10.12 1.78
N ILE A 58 9.72 -11.13 2.50
CA ILE A 58 9.15 -11.54 3.81
C ILE A 58 9.22 -10.38 4.81
N ARG A 59 10.25 -9.53 4.75
CA ARG A 59 10.36 -8.35 5.62
C ARG A 59 9.21 -7.37 5.38
N ASN A 60 8.81 -7.18 4.12
CA ASN A 60 7.68 -6.32 3.79
C ASN A 60 6.36 -6.93 4.28
N LEU A 61 6.18 -8.26 4.14
CA LEU A 61 5.02 -8.96 4.70
C LEU A 61 4.94 -8.81 6.22
N GLN A 62 6.07 -8.91 6.93
CA GLN A 62 6.12 -8.70 8.37
C GLN A 62 5.74 -7.27 8.74
N ALA A 63 6.32 -6.26 8.05
CA ALA A 63 5.96 -4.86 8.26
C ALA A 63 4.46 -4.61 8.08
N CYS A 64 3.83 -5.21 7.07
CA CYS A 64 2.38 -5.13 6.87
C CYS A 64 1.56 -5.80 7.99
N THR A 65 2.07 -6.90 8.53
CA THR A 65 1.44 -7.60 9.66
C THR A 65 1.49 -6.74 10.91
N ASP A 66 2.67 -6.19 11.22
CA ASP A 66 2.91 -5.34 12.39
C ASP A 66 2.15 -4.00 12.28
N ALA A 67 1.99 -3.47 11.06
CA ALA A 67 1.17 -2.28 10.79
C ALA A 67 -0.35 -2.55 10.78
N GLY A 68 -0.80 -3.79 10.95
CA GLY A 68 -2.23 -4.12 10.93
C GLY A 68 -2.91 -3.87 9.58
N LEU A 69 -2.20 -4.07 8.45
CA LEU A 69 -2.69 -3.78 7.10
C LEU A 69 -4.09 -4.36 6.84
N ILE A 70 -4.34 -5.60 7.27
CA ILE A 70 -5.63 -6.26 7.08
C ILE A 70 -6.76 -5.48 7.74
N GLU A 71 -6.56 -5.00 8.98
CA GLU A 71 -7.57 -4.22 9.69
C GLU A 71 -7.85 -2.89 8.97
N HIS A 72 -6.79 -2.21 8.52
CA HIS A 72 -6.91 -0.96 7.77
C HIS A 72 -7.70 -1.12 6.46
N VAL A 73 -7.48 -2.22 5.74
CA VAL A 73 -8.19 -2.54 4.49
C VAL A 73 -9.63 -2.97 4.76
N LEU A 74 -9.87 -3.84 5.74
CA LEU A 74 -11.22 -4.32 6.09
C LEU A 74 -12.17 -3.15 6.42
N LYS A 75 -11.69 -2.13 7.14
CA LYS A 75 -12.45 -0.90 7.46
C LYS A 75 -12.92 -0.11 6.21
N ARG A 76 -12.38 -0.41 5.03
CA ARG A 76 -12.69 0.28 3.77
C ARG A 76 -13.56 -0.54 2.82
N ILE A 77 -13.72 -1.84 3.07
CA ILE A 77 -14.53 -2.71 2.22
C ILE A 77 -16.01 -2.28 2.24
N ASP A 78 -16.53 -1.85 3.39
CA ASP A 78 -17.92 -1.37 3.48
C ASP A 78 -18.19 -0.14 2.59
N LYS A 79 -17.16 0.69 2.33
CA LYS A 79 -17.28 1.85 1.44
C LYS A 79 -17.40 1.47 -0.04
N VAL A 80 -16.94 0.28 -0.43
CA VAL A 80 -16.96 -0.21 -1.82
C VAL A 80 -18.33 -0.80 -2.19
N ASN A 81 -19.12 -1.24 -1.19
CA ASN A 81 -20.39 -1.94 -1.41
C ASN A 81 -21.62 -1.06 -1.71
N ASN A 82 -21.48 0.27 -1.83
CA ASN A 82 -22.61 1.15 -2.18
C ASN A 82 -22.92 1.20 -3.70
N MET A 83 -22.38 0.29 -4.51
CA MET A 83 -22.60 0.23 -5.97
C MET A 83 -23.64 -0.82 -6.41
N ILE A 84 -24.40 -1.42 -5.49
CA ILE A 84 -25.57 -2.26 -5.84
C ILE A 84 -26.81 -1.65 -5.20
N ALA A 85 -27.44 -0.73 -5.91
CA ALA A 85 -28.82 -0.26 -5.70
C ALA A 85 -29.50 -0.13 -7.07
#